data_AF-A0A0N4TE97-F1
#
_entry.id   AF-A0A0N4TE97-F1
#
_cell.length_a   1.000
_cell.length_b   1.000
_cell.length_c   1.000
_cell.angle_alpha   90.00
_cell.angle_beta   90.00
_cell.angle_gamma   90.00
#
_symmetry.space_group_name_H-M   'P 1'
#
loop_
_entity.id
_entity.type
_entity.pdbx_description
1 polymer ?
#
loop_
_entity_poly.entity_id
_entity_poly.type
_entity_poly.pdbx_seq_one_letter_code
_entity_poly.pdbx_strand_id
1 'polypeptide(L)'
;MFRQDQKLFLKAYKALVPAVRKLSLKEHQGISLLKQADIPVAPFGVSRNVDELYNEARKIGGKDLVVKAQVLTGGRGKGYFESGLEGGVQLVFSPEEAREKASMMLGSKIFTKQTGASGKL
;
A
#
# COMPACT_ATOMS: atom_id res chain seq x y z
N MET A 1 -27.89 -5.47 -47.72
CA MET A 1 -27.98 -6.17 -46.43
C MET A 1 -26.66 -6.30 -45.68
N PHE A 2 -25.47 -6.31 -46.33
CA PHE A 2 -24.17 -6.54 -45.67
C PHE A 2 -23.50 -5.36 -44.92
N ARG A 3 -23.94 -4.11 -45.10
CA ARG A 3 -23.31 -2.94 -44.46
C ARG A 3 -23.76 -2.69 -43.02
N GLN A 4 -24.90 -3.24 -42.62
CA GLN A 4 -25.47 -3.05 -41.29
C GLN A 4 -24.81 -3.99 -40.28
N ASP A 5 -24.46 -5.20 -40.72
CA ASP A 5 -23.77 -6.22 -39.93
C ASP A 5 -22.32 -5.83 -39.58
N GLN A 6 -21.60 -5.18 -40.50
CA GLN A 6 -20.24 -4.66 -40.21
C GLN A 6 -20.25 -3.55 -39.14
N LYS A 7 -21.27 -2.69 -39.12
CA LYS A 7 -21.41 -1.66 -38.09
C LYS A 7 -21.76 -2.26 -36.73
N LEU A 8 -22.61 -3.27 -36.69
CA LEU A 8 -22.89 -4.03 -35.46
C LEU A 8 -21.63 -4.73 -34.93
N PHE A 9 -20.86 -5.36 -35.82
CA PHE A 9 -19.64 -6.07 -35.47
C PHE A 9 -18.56 -5.14 -34.89
N LEU A 10 -18.33 -3.96 -35.49
CA LEU A 10 -17.41 -2.96 -34.94
C LEU A 10 -17.87 -2.39 -33.59
N LYS A 11 -19.19 -2.23 -33.39
CA LYS A 11 -19.75 -1.72 -32.12
C LYS A 11 -19.59 -2.74 -31.00
N ALA A 12 -19.81 -4.03 -31.30
CA ALA A 12 -19.55 -5.14 -30.39
C ALA A 12 -18.05 -5.28 -30.07
N TYR A 13 -17.17 -5.14 -31.08
CA TYR A 13 -15.72 -5.18 -30.89
C TYR A 13 -15.22 -4.05 -29.97
N LYS A 14 -15.76 -2.83 -30.11
CA LYS A 14 -15.45 -1.70 -29.20
C LYS A 14 -15.93 -1.94 -27.76
N ALA A 15 -17.04 -2.66 -27.58
CA ALA A 15 -17.56 -3.05 -26.27
C ALA A 15 -16.79 -4.22 -25.63
N LEU A 16 -16.04 -4.99 -26.44
CA LEU A 16 -15.21 -6.11 -25.99
C LEU A 16 -13.81 -5.71 -25.53
N VAL A 17 -13.40 -4.44 -25.70
CA VAL A 17 -12.14 -3.95 -25.14
C VAL A 17 -12.30 -3.83 -23.63
N PRO A 18 -11.63 -4.66 -22.81
CA PRO A 18 -11.77 -4.59 -21.37
C PRO A 18 -11.32 -3.21 -20.89
N ALA A 19 -12.09 -2.62 -19.98
CA ALA A 19 -11.68 -1.38 -19.33
C ALA A 19 -10.36 -1.61 -18.57
N VAL A 20 -9.25 -1.10 -19.10
CA VAL A 20 -7.93 -1.22 -18.50
C VAL A 20 -7.84 -0.25 -17.33
N ARG A 21 -7.82 -0.77 -16.09
CA ARG A 21 -7.56 0.04 -14.90
C ARG A 21 -6.06 0.23 -14.71
N LYS A 22 -5.58 1.46 -14.96
CA LYS A 22 -4.16 1.85 -14.81
C LYS A 22 -3.83 2.47 -13.45
N LEU A 23 -4.79 2.51 -12.52
CA LEU A 23 -4.62 3.18 -11.23
C LEU A 23 -4.21 2.18 -10.14
N SER A 24 -3.06 2.45 -9.52
CA SER A 24 -2.60 1.77 -8.31
C SER A 24 -2.26 2.84 -7.27
N LEU A 25 -2.95 2.80 -6.14
CA LEU A 25 -2.71 3.68 -5.01
C LEU A 25 -2.09 2.91 -3.86
N LYS A 26 -1.15 3.55 -3.16
CA LYS A 26 -0.68 3.07 -1.86
C LYS A 26 -1.80 3.23 -0.82
N GLU A 27 -1.73 2.44 0.24
CA GLU A 27 -2.75 2.43 1.31
C GLU A 27 -3.03 3.84 1.85
N HIS A 28 -1.99 4.60 2.19
CA HIS A 28 -2.17 5.96 2.71
C HIS A 28 -2.84 6.93 1.72
N GLN A 29 -2.65 6.75 0.42
CA GLN A 29 -3.29 7.60 -0.60
C GLN A 29 -4.78 7.30 -0.65
N GLY A 30 -5.15 6.01 -0.61
CA GLY A 30 -6.56 5.60 -0.50
C GLY A 30 -7.21 6.13 0.78
N ILE A 31 -6.54 5.98 1.93
CA ILE A 31 -7.04 6.51 3.21
C ILE A 31 -7.19 8.04 3.18
N SER A 32 -6.24 8.75 2.54
CA SER A 32 -6.33 10.21 2.39
C SER A 32 -7.54 10.63 1.56
N LEU A 33 -7.86 9.91 0.48
CA LEU A 33 -9.05 10.17 -0.32
C LEU A 33 -10.35 9.91 0.46
N LEU A 34 -10.40 8.85 1.25
CA LEU A 34 -11.55 8.56 2.14
C LEU A 34 -11.74 9.69 3.16
N LYS A 35 -10.65 10.15 3.78
CA LYS A 35 -10.67 11.27 4.73
C LYS A 35 -11.14 12.58 4.07
N GLN A 36 -10.71 12.86 2.83
CA GLN A 36 -11.15 14.03 2.07
C GLN A 36 -12.65 13.98 1.69
N ALA A 37 -13.23 12.79 1.62
CA ALA A 37 -14.65 12.57 1.39
C ALA A 37 -15.45 12.45 2.69
N ASP A 38 -14.90 12.92 3.82
CA ASP A 38 -15.50 12.87 5.16
C ASP A 38 -15.87 11.46 5.66
N ILE A 39 -15.24 10.42 5.10
CA ILE A 39 -15.41 9.04 5.58
C ILE A 39 -14.48 8.83 6.78
N PRO A 40 -14.99 8.34 7.93
CA PRO A 40 -14.17 8.09 9.11
C PRO A 40 -13.01 7.11 8.82
N VAL A 41 -11.80 7.52 9.20
CA VAL A 41 -10.59 6.71 9.10
C VAL A 41 -9.81 6.81 10.41
N ALA A 42 -9.01 5.77 10.71
CA ALA A 42 -8.09 5.83 11.84
C ALA A 42 -7.07 6.96 11.66
N PRO A 43 -6.62 7.64 12.74
CA PRO A 43 -5.49 8.55 12.68
C PRO A 43 -4.27 7.86 12.08
N PHE A 44 -3.62 8.51 11.12
CA PHE A 44 -2.46 7.95 10.43
C PHE A 44 -1.48 9.05 10.05
N GLY A 45 -0.23 8.66 9.85
CA GLY A 45 0.86 9.48 9.34
C GLY A 45 1.63 8.69 8.27
N VAL A 46 2.39 9.42 7.44
CA VAL A 46 3.26 8.83 6.42
C VAL A 46 4.62 9.48 6.55
N SER A 47 5.65 8.65 6.62
CA SER A 47 7.02 9.10 6.86
C SER A 47 7.95 8.50 5.83
N ARG A 48 8.96 9.27 5.42
CA ARG A 48 9.99 8.83 4.44
C ARG A 48 11.33 8.52 5.10
N ASN A 49 11.50 8.96 6.34
CA ASN A 49 12.65 8.64 7.17
C ASN A 49 12.19 8.24 8.58
N VAL A 50 13.16 7.74 9.34
CA VAL A 50 12.97 7.13 10.66
C VAL A 50 12.58 8.18 11.71
N ASP A 51 13.13 9.40 11.63
CA ASP A 51 12.84 10.49 12.57
C ASP A 51 11.45 11.09 12.37
N GLU A 52 11.03 11.27 11.11
CA GLU A 52 9.65 11.62 10.76
C GLU A 52 8.67 10.59 11.33
N LEU A 53 9.00 9.30 11.24
CA LEU A 53 8.13 8.24 11.75
C LEU A 53 8.00 8.27 13.27
N TYR A 54 9.11 8.50 13.98
CA TYR A 54 9.09 8.71 15.43
C TYR A 54 8.16 9.86 15.82
N ASN A 55 8.28 10.99 15.12
CA ASN A 55 7.45 12.16 15.39
C ASN A 55 5.97 11.92 15.06
N GLU A 56 5.66 11.24 13.94
CA GLU A 56 4.28 10.87 13.60
C GLU A 56 3.68 9.88 14.61
N ALA A 57 4.46 8.89 15.07
CA ALA A 57 4.03 7.97 16.13
C ALA A 57 3.69 8.71 17.43
N ARG A 58 4.50 9.71 17.82
CA ARG A 58 4.21 10.56 18.98
C ARG A 58 2.97 11.42 18.80
N LYS A 59 2.74 11.97 17.60
CA LYS A 59 1.55 12.80 17.30
C LYS A 59 0.27 11.98 17.32
N ILE A 60 0.29 10.77 16.78
CA ILE A 60 -0.86 9.86 16.80
C ILE A 60 -1.15 9.44 18.25
N GLY A 61 -0.10 9.08 19.01
CA GLY A 61 -0.23 8.63 20.39
C GLY A 61 -1.01 7.33 20.54
N GLY A 62 -1.38 6.98 21.77
CA GLY A 62 -2.11 5.76 22.09
C GLY A 62 -1.26 4.74 22.87
N LYS A 63 -1.90 3.61 23.22
CA LYS A 63 -1.23 2.49 23.92
C LYS A 63 -0.49 1.56 22.95
N ASP A 64 -0.94 1.55 21.70
CA ASP A 64 -0.45 0.71 20.62
C ASP A 64 -0.61 1.43 19.27
N LEU A 65 0.29 1.10 18.34
CA LEU A 65 0.37 1.67 17.00
C LEU A 65 0.67 0.56 15.99
N VAL A 66 0.32 0.80 14.71
CA VAL A 66 0.65 -0.14 13.64
C VAL A 66 1.55 0.51 12.60
N VAL A 67 2.78 0.00 12.47
CA VAL A 67 3.71 0.41 11.42
C VAL A 67 3.52 -0.48 10.19
N LYS A 68 3.18 0.13 9.05
CA LYS A 68 2.86 -0.58 7.81
C LYS A 68 3.73 -0.13 6.64
N ALA A 69 4.41 -1.08 6.01
CA ALA A 69 5.19 -0.82 4.81
C ALA A 69 4.31 -0.39 3.63
N GLN A 70 4.72 0.70 2.97
CA GLN A 70 3.97 1.35 1.89
C GLN A 70 4.45 0.90 0.50
N VAL A 71 4.08 -0.33 0.13
CA VAL A 71 4.43 -0.98 -1.14
C VAL A 71 3.19 -1.40 -1.94
N LEU A 72 3.29 -1.41 -3.28
CA LEU A 72 2.22 -1.89 -4.17
C LEU A 72 2.29 -3.41 -4.35
N THR A 73 2.06 -4.14 -3.27
CA THR A 73 1.92 -5.60 -3.28
C THR A 73 1.03 -6.08 -2.13
N GLY A 74 0.35 -7.21 -2.34
CA GLY A 74 -0.37 -7.92 -1.30
C GLY A 74 0.55 -8.75 -0.40
N GLY A 75 -0.02 -9.35 0.63
CA GLY A 75 0.70 -10.34 1.47
C GLY A 75 1.75 -9.76 2.43
N ARG A 76 1.78 -8.44 2.63
CA ARG A 76 2.76 -7.75 3.48
C ARG A 76 2.88 -8.34 4.88
N GLY A 77 1.76 -8.67 5.55
CA GLY A 77 1.79 -9.21 6.92
C GLY A 77 2.52 -10.55 7.08
N LYS A 78 2.64 -11.35 6.01
CA LYS A 78 3.41 -12.60 5.98
C LYS A 78 4.71 -12.49 5.15
N GLY A 79 5.05 -11.28 4.72
CA GLY A 79 6.29 -11.04 3.99
C GLY A 79 7.48 -10.94 4.93
N TYR A 80 8.68 -10.85 4.38
CA TYR A 80 9.91 -10.59 5.13
C TYR A 80 10.76 -9.57 4.37
N PHE A 81 11.62 -8.86 5.07
CA PHE A 81 12.51 -7.86 4.49
C PHE A 81 13.91 -8.42 4.29
N GLU A 82 14.65 -7.83 3.36
CA GLU A 82 16.09 -8.07 3.17
C GLU A 82 16.90 -7.75 4.44
N SER A 83 16.42 -6.83 5.27
CA SER A 83 16.99 -6.49 6.57
C SER A 83 16.82 -7.58 7.65
N GLY A 84 16.07 -8.64 7.36
CA GLY A 84 15.76 -9.72 8.30
C GLY A 84 14.48 -9.50 9.13
N LEU A 85 13.79 -8.37 8.97
CA LEU A 85 12.49 -8.15 9.62
C LEU A 85 11.41 -9.06 9.01
N GLU A 86 10.67 -9.79 9.85
CA GLU A 86 9.49 -10.55 9.42
C GLU A 86 8.22 -9.72 9.58
N GLY A 87 7.44 -9.59 8.51
CA GLY A 87 6.16 -8.90 8.48
C GLY A 87 6.26 -7.42 8.09
N GLY A 88 5.53 -7.03 7.05
CA GLY A 88 5.33 -5.62 6.64
C GLY A 88 4.22 -4.88 7.39
N VAL A 89 3.66 -5.50 8.44
CA VAL A 89 2.64 -4.93 9.32
C VAL A 89 3.05 -5.28 10.76
N GLN A 90 3.54 -4.29 11.50
CA GLN A 90 4.06 -4.46 12.86
C GLN A 90 3.16 -3.76 13.85
N LEU A 91 2.72 -4.47 14.88
CA LEU A 91 2.12 -3.87 16.07
C LEU A 91 3.26 -3.43 17.01
N VAL A 92 3.24 -2.19 17.45
CA VAL A 92 4.27 -1.61 18.31
C VAL A 92 3.62 -0.85 19.47
N PHE A 93 4.30 -0.77 20.61
CA PHE A 93 3.75 -0.22 21.84
C PHE A 93 4.45 1.08 22.29
N SER A 94 5.45 1.54 21.53
CA SER A 94 6.11 2.82 21.78
C SER A 94 6.59 3.47 20.47
N PRO A 95 6.75 4.81 20.44
CA PRO A 95 7.39 5.50 19.32
C PRO A 95 8.82 5.01 19.04
N GLU A 96 9.57 4.63 20.08
CA GLU A 96 10.92 4.07 19.97
C GLU A 96 10.92 2.72 19.23
N GLU A 97 9.99 1.83 19.58
CA GLU A 97 9.80 0.56 18.88
C GLU A 97 9.33 0.79 17.44
N ALA A 98 8.43 1.76 17.22
CA ALA A 98 8.00 2.14 15.88
C ALA A 98 9.20 2.57 15.02
N ARG A 99 10.10 3.37 15.60
CA ARG A 99 11.35 3.83 14.98
C ARG A 99 12.28 2.68 14.62
N GLU A 100 12.45 1.72 15.52
CA GLU A 100 13.27 0.52 15.31
C GLU A 100 12.71 -0.34 14.16
N LYS A 101 11.41 -0.66 14.17
CA LYS A 101 10.81 -1.46 13.08
C LYS A 101 10.88 -0.71 11.75
N ALA A 102 10.67 0.60 11.76
CA ALA A 102 10.75 1.42 10.56
C ALA A 102 12.14 1.47 9.94
N SER A 103 13.22 1.49 10.74
CA SER A 103 14.60 1.48 10.23
C SER A 103 14.92 0.21 9.46
N MET A 104 14.31 -0.92 9.84
CA MET A 104 14.43 -2.18 9.12
C MET A 104 13.55 -2.25 7.87
N MET A 105 12.49 -1.45 7.77
CA MET A 105 11.61 -1.41 6.59
C MET A 105 12.09 -0.43 5.52
N LEU A 106 12.50 0.78 5.93
CA LEU A 106 12.85 1.87 5.02
C LEU A 106 14.11 1.53 4.24
N GLY A 107 14.04 1.64 2.92
CA GLY A 107 15.16 1.31 2.02
C GLY A 107 15.42 -0.19 1.84
N SER A 108 14.64 -1.07 2.49
CA SER A 108 14.77 -2.52 2.36
C SER A 108 13.68 -3.11 1.48
N LYS A 109 14.04 -4.10 0.64
CA LYS A 109 13.04 -4.83 -0.16
C LYS A 109 12.22 -5.75 0.72
N ILE A 110 10.91 -5.75 0.54
CA ILE A 110 10.00 -6.75 1.10
C ILE A 110 9.72 -7.86 0.08
N PHE A 111 9.82 -9.10 0.52
CA PHE A 111 9.47 -10.30 -0.23
C PHE A 111 8.14 -10.82 0.29
N THR A 112 7.18 -10.96 -0.60
CA THR A 112 5.87 -11.56 -0.31
C THR A 112 5.60 -12.70 -1.29
N LYS A 113 4.56 -13.50 -1.01
CA LYS A 113 4.11 -14.55 -1.93
C LYS A 113 3.86 -14.00 -3.35
N GLN A 114 3.41 -12.75 -3.45
CA GLN A 114 3.04 -12.09 -4.71
C GLN A 114 4.26 -11.55 -5.47
N THR A 115 5.35 -11.19 -4.79
CA THR A 115 6.57 -10.68 -5.44
C THR A 115 7.56 -11.79 -5.75
N GLY A 116 7.49 -12.92 -5.03
CA GLY A 116 8.50 -13.96 -5.10
C GLY A 116 9.90 -13.41 -4.81
N ALA A 117 10.91 -14.00 -5.45
CA ALA A 117 12.33 -13.61 -5.29
C ALA A 117 12.66 -12.20 -5.82
N SER A 118 11.79 -11.59 -6.63
CA SER A 118 12.03 -10.22 -7.14
C SER A 118 11.90 -9.15 -6.05
N GLY A 119 11.11 -9.43 -5.02
CA GLY A 119 10.80 -8.48 -3.95
C GLY A 119 10.09 -7.21 -4.43
N LYS A 120 9.85 -6.29 -3.50
CA LYS A 120 9.36 -4.94 -3.80
C LYS A 120 10.00 -3.94 -2.86
N LEU A 121 10.37 -2.78 -3.40
CA LEU A 121 10.80 -1.61 -2.63
C LEU A 121 9.64 -0.60 -2.53
#